data_AF-A0A941ZK93-F1
#
_entry.id   AF-A0A941ZK93-F1
#
_cell.length_a   1.000
_cell.length_b   1.000
_cell.length_c   1.000
_cell.angle_alpha   90.00
_cell.angle_beta   90.00
_cell.angle_gamma   90.00
#
_symmetry.space_group_name_H-M   'P 1'
#
loop_
_entity.id
_entity.type
_entity.pdbx_description
1 polymer ?
#
loop_
_entity_poly.entity_id
_entity_poly.type
_entity_poly.pdbx_seq_one_letter_code
_entity_poly.pdbx_strand_id
1 'polypeptide(L)' 'MAVARLIAKVLPGALLGFAQRLRFPHLFLLILVVFAVDLLLPDFIPFIDEILLGMLTLLLAAWEQRKEPK' A
#
# COMPACT_ATOMS: atom_id res chain seq x y z
N MET A 1 1.92 -19.95 -16.35
CA MET A 1 3.31 -19.61 -15.91
C MET A 1 3.88 -18.35 -16.55
N ALA A 2 3.55 -18.01 -17.80
CA ALA A 2 4.04 -16.79 -18.47
C ALA A 2 3.60 -15.48 -17.77
N VAL A 3 2.35 -15.42 -17.31
CA VAL A 3 1.80 -14.26 -16.59
C VAL A 3 2.55 -13.98 -15.29
N ALA A 4 2.85 -15.02 -14.50
CA ALA A 4 3.61 -14.89 -13.26
C ALA A 4 5.03 -14.33 -13.50
N ARG A 5 5.69 -14.73 -14.59
CA ARG A 5 7.01 -14.19 -14.97
C ARG A 5 6.94 -12.75 -15.45
N LEU A 6 5.86 -12.38 -16.15
CA LEU A 6 5.64 -11.00 -16.60
C LEU A 6 5.41 -10.07 -15.39
N ILE A 7 4.58 -10.50 -14.44
CA ILE A 7 4.35 -9.79 -13.18
C ILE A 7 5.67 -9.67 -12.40
N ALA A 8 6.41 -10.76 -12.21
CA ALA A 8 7.68 -10.75 -11.49
C ALA A 8 8.75 -9.83 -12.11
N LYS A 9 8.69 -9.58 -13.43
CA LYS A 9 9.63 -8.67 -14.11
C LYS A 9 9.22 -7.19 -14.01
N VAL A 10 7.91 -6.89 -13.98
CA VAL A 10 7.38 -5.52 -13.94
C VAL A 10 7.23 -4.99 -12.51
N LEU A 11 6.90 -5.88 -11.57
CA LEU A 11 6.64 -5.54 -10.17
C LEU A 11 7.82 -4.82 -9.48
N PRO A 12 9.10 -5.25 -9.64
CA PRO A 12 10.22 -4.58 -8.96
C PRO A 12 10.43 -3.15 -9.48
N GLY A 13 10.34 -2.95 -10.80
CA GLY A 13 10.52 -1.62 -11.40
C GLY A 13 9.42 -0.63 -11.00
N ALA A 14 8.16 -1.08 -10.97
CA ALA A 14 7.04 -0.26 -10.52
C ALA A 14 7.11 0.08 -9.03
N LEU A 15 7.49 -0.89 -8.19
CA LEU A 15 7.66 -0.69 -6.75
C LEU A 15 8.82 0.27 -6.44
N LEU A 16 9.95 0.15 -7.15
CA LEU A 16 11.09 1.07 -6.99
C LEU A 16 10.75 2.49 -7.45
N GLY A 17 10.02 2.66 -8.56
CA GLY A 17 9.55 3.98 -9.01
C GLY A 17 8.54 4.61 -8.04
N PHE A 18 7.70 3.80 -7.40
CA PHE A 18 6.80 4.25 -6.34
C PHE A 18 7.57 4.63 -5.06
N ALA A 19 8.52 3.80 -4.63
CA ALA A 19 9.40 4.06 -3.49
C ALA A 19 10.22 5.35 -3.65
N GLN A 20 10.69 5.65 -4.86
CA GLN A 20 11.42 6.89 -5.16
C GLN A 20 10.54 8.15 -5.15
N ARG A 21 9.22 8.01 -5.33
CA ARG A 21 8.25 9.11 -5.29
C ARG A 21 7.68 9.39 -3.89
N LEU A 22 7.99 8.54 -2.92
CA LEU A 22 7.51 8.72 -1.55
C LEU A 22 8.24 9.89 -0.89
N ARG A 23 7.49 10.95 -0.58
CA ARG A 23 8.00 12.15 0.09
C ARG A 23 8.52 11.86 1.51
N PHE A 24 8.02 10.80 2.14
CA PHE A 24 8.36 10.37 3.51
C PHE A 24 8.55 8.84 3.59
N PRO A 25 9.70 8.31 3.12
CA PRO A 25 9.92 6.86 3.01
C PRO A 25 9.97 6.15 4.38
N HIS A 26 10.45 6.84 5.42
CA HIS A 26 10.49 6.29 6.78
C HIS A 26 9.09 6.09 7.39
N LEU A 27 8.15 7.00 7.12
CA LEU A 27 6.76 6.85 7.58
C LEU A 27 6.06 5.70 6.86
N PHE A 28 6.33 5.52 5.58
CA PHE A 28 5.83 4.37 4.82
C PHE A 28 6.35 3.04 5.37
N LEU A 29 7.64 2.97 5.69
CA LEU A 29 8.23 1.77 6.31
C LEU A 29 7.59 1.47 7.68
N LEU A 30 7.37 2.51 8.50
CA LEU A 30 6.70 2.36 9.79
C LEU A 30 5.30 1.76 9.63
N ILE A 31 4.50 2.31 8.71
CA ILE A 31 3.14 1.82 8.42
C ILE A 31 3.18 0.39 7.88
N LEU A 32 4.12 0.08 6.97
CA LEU A 32 4.30 -1.26 6.42
C LEU A 32 4.65 -2.29 7.49
N VAL A 33 5.53 -1.94 8.42
CA VAL A 33 5.92 -2.80 9.55
C VAL A 33 4.72 -3.05 10.46
N VAL A 34 3.96 -2.01 10.82
CA VAL A 34 2.75 -2.15 11.64
C VAL A 34 1.73 -3.06 10.94
N PHE A 35 1.51 -2.87 9.64
CA PHE A 35 0.64 -3.72 8.83
C PHE A 35 1.11 -5.18 8.73
N ALA A 36 2.42 -5.42 8.61
CA ALA A 36 2.95 -6.78 8.57
C ALA A 36 2.82 -7.48 9.93
N VAL A 37 3.01 -6.75 11.03
CA VAL A 37 2.78 -7.25 12.40
C VAL A 37 1.31 -7.60 12.60
N ASP A 38 0.41 -6.74 12.13
CA ASP A 38 -1.04 -6.94 12.15
C ASP A 38 -1.45 -8.22 11.39
N LEU A 39 -0.89 -8.43 10.19
CA LEU A 39 -1.16 -9.63 9.38
C LEU A 39 -0.60 -10.92 10.00
N LEU A 40 0.51 -10.84 10.74
CA LEU A 40 1.18 -11.99 11.35
C LEU A 40 0.63 -12.39 12.72
N LEU A 41 -0.09 -11.49 13.40
CA LEU A 41 -0.74 -11.74 14.67
C LEU A 41 -2.26 -11.82 14.47
N PRO A 42 -2.81 -12.97 14.03
CA PRO A 42 -4.25 -13.10 13.82
C PRO A 42 -4.99 -13.05 15.17
N ASP A 43 -5.73 -11.94 15.33
CA ASP A 43 -6.77 -11.60 16.30
C ASP A 43 -6.43 -11.39 17.80
N PHE A 44 -6.12 -10.13 18.14
CA PHE A 44 -6.33 -9.53 19.47
C PHE A 44 -7.14 -8.22 19.47
N ILE A 45 -7.42 -7.63 18.32
CA ILE A 45 -7.98 -6.27 18.22
C ILE A 45 -9.25 -6.31 17.37
N PRO A 46 -10.45 -6.20 17.97
CA PRO A 46 -11.67 -6.01 17.19
C PRO A 46 -11.57 -4.69 16.42
N PHE A 47 -12.15 -4.63 15.21
CA PHE A 47 -12.23 -3.46 14.31
C PHE A 47 -11.05 -3.19 13.36
N ILE A 48 -10.07 -4.10 13.26
CA ILE A 48 -8.96 -4.00 12.27
C ILE A 48 -9.50 -3.92 10.85
N ASP A 49 -10.48 -4.77 10.51
CA ASP A 49 -11.02 -4.88 9.17
C ASP A 49 -11.73 -3.59 8.72
N GLU A 50 -12.42 -2.89 9.63
CA GLU A 50 -13.07 -1.60 9.39
C GLU A 50 -12.05 -0.46 9.21
N ILE A 51 -10.95 -0.47 9.96
CA ILE A 51 -9.86 0.51 9.79
C ILE A 51 -9.18 0.29 8.44
N LEU A 52 -8.91 -0.96 8.06
CA LEU A 52 -8.37 -1.34 6.76
C LEU A 52 -9.25 -0.85 5.60
N LEU A 53 -10.57 -1.04 5.73
CA LEU A 53 -11.54 -0.58 4.73
C LEU A 53 -11.63 0.96 4.67
N GLY A 54 -11.57 1.64 5.82
CA GLY A 54 -11.50 3.09 5.92
C GLY A 54 -10.23 3.65 5.26
N MET A 55 -9.07 3.05 5.50
CA MET A 55 -7.80 3.42 4.89
C MET A 55 -7.79 3.19 3.38
N LEU A 56 -8.38 2.09 2.90
CA LEU A 56 -8.53 1.81 1.48
C LEU A 56 -9.42 2.87 0.80
N THR A 57 -10.51 3.28 1.44
CA THR A 57 -11.41 4.32 0.94
C THR A 57 -10.71 5.68 0.83
N LEU A 58 -9.94 6.07 1.86
CA LEU A 58 -9.15 7.31 1.84
C LEU A 58 -8.07 7.27 0.75
N LEU A 59 -7.45 6.12 0.52
CA LEU A 59 -6.47 5.93 -0.54
C LEU A 59 -7.09 6.09 -1.94
N LEU A 60 -8.29 5.51 -2.16
CA LEU A 60 -9.02 5.63 -3.41
C LEU A 60 -9.47 7.09 -3.66
N ALA A 61 -9.98 7.76 -2.63
CA ALA A 61 -10.34 9.19 -2.71
C ALA A 61 -9.12 10.08 -3.02
N ALA A 62 -7.97 9.80 -2.40
CA ALA A 62 -6.72 10.48 -2.69
C ALA A 62 -6.17 10.16 -4.09
N TRP A 63 -6.58 9.04 -4.69
CA TRP A 63 -6.21 8.67 -6.05
C TRP A 63 -7.05 9.43 -7.09
N GLU A 64 -8.31 9.71 -6.79
CA GLU A 64 -9.21 10.51 -7.63
C GLU A 64 -8.79 11.99 -7.69
N GLN A 65 -8.35 12.57 -6.58
CA GLN A 65 -7.90 13.97 -6.51
C GLN A 65 -6.65 14.29 -7.36
N ARG A 66 -5.97 13.28 -7.91
CA ARG A 66 -4.86 13.49 -8.85
C ARG A 66 -5.31 13.85 -10.27
N LYS A 67 -6.63 13.96 -10.52
CA LYS A 67 -7.22 14.32 -11.81
C LYS A 67 -7.73 15.77 -11.89
N GLU A 68 -7.40 16.65 -10.95
CA GLU A 68 -7.57 18.09 -11.19
C GLU A 68 -6.29 18.66 -11.80
N PRO A 69 -6.25 18.92 -13.13
CA PRO A 69 -5.27 19.84 -13.68
C PRO A 69 -5.55 21.24 -13.14
N LYS A 70 -4.55 21.84 -12.50
CA LYS A 70 -4.33 23.28 -12.57
C LYS A 70 -3.14 23.53 -13.47
#